data_AF-A0A6P0T6Y2-F1
#
_entry.id   AF-A0A6P0T6Y2-F1
#
_cell.length_a   1.000
_cell.length_b   1.000
_cell.length_c   1.000
_cell.angle_alpha   90.00
_cell.angle_beta   90.00
_cell.angle_gamma   90.00
#
_symmetry.space_group_name_H-M   'P 1'
#
loop_
_entity.id
_entity.type
_entity.pdbx_description
1 polymer ?
#
loop_
_entity_poly.entity_id
_entity_poly.type
_entity_poly.pdbx_seq_one_letter_code
_entity_poly.pdbx_strand_id
1 'polypeptide(L)'
;MATRHIRFDWAIKRLLRNKANYVVLEGFLSELLHTQIKIQTLLERVGNQQTEEDKSNRVDILAETENSELVLIEVQNNSQLDYFHRML
;
A
#
# COMPACT_ATOMS: atom_id res chain seq x y z
N MET A 1 0.63 -30.13 -1.32
CA MET A 1 0.51 -29.39 -2.59
C MET A 1 0.82 -27.94 -2.31
N ALA A 2 1.81 -27.35 -2.97
CA ALA A 2 2.12 -25.93 -2.77
C ALA A 2 1.03 -25.09 -3.43
N THR A 3 0.13 -24.52 -2.64
CA THR A 3 -0.89 -23.60 -3.16
C THR A 3 -0.22 -22.31 -3.62
N ARG A 4 -0.39 -21.99 -4.90
CA ARG A 4 0.20 -20.81 -5.53
C ARG A 4 -0.66 -19.58 -5.22
N HIS A 5 -0.62 -19.12 -3.98
CA HIS A 5 -1.32 -17.91 -3.57
C HIS A 5 -0.49 -16.67 -3.89
N ILE A 6 -1.14 -15.65 -4.48
CA ILE A 6 -0.55 -14.32 -4.65
C ILE A 6 -0.87 -13.54 -3.38
N ARG A 7 0.16 -13.09 -2.65
CA ARG A 7 -0.05 -12.21 -1.49
C ARG A 7 -0.43 -10.81 -1.97
N PHE A 8 -1.34 -10.15 -1.25
CA PHE A 8 -1.92 -8.86 -1.65
C PHE A 8 -0.86 -7.75 -1.77
N ASP A 9 0.09 -7.69 -0.85
CA ASP A 9 1.26 -6.80 -0.88
C ASP A 9 2.17 -7.02 -2.09
N TRP A 10 2.36 -8.27 -2.51
CA TRP A 10 3.07 -8.58 -3.75
C TRP A 10 2.28 -8.10 -4.97
N ALA A 11 0.95 -8.30 -4.96
CA ALA A 11 0.06 -7.83 -6.02
C ALA A 11 0.10 -6.29 -6.12
N ILE A 12 0.06 -5.55 -5.01
CA ILE A 12 0.18 -4.09 -5.03
C ILE A 12 1.52 -3.67 -5.62
N LYS A 13 2.64 -4.26 -5.14
CA LYS A 13 3.98 -3.89 -5.59
C LYS A 13 4.25 -4.17 -7.07
N ARG A 14 3.57 -5.15 -7.70
CA ARG A 14 3.85 -5.53 -9.09
C ARG A 14 2.68 -5.32 -10.03
N LEU A 15 1.52 -5.89 -9.70
CA LEU A 15 0.34 -5.90 -10.56
C LEU A 15 -0.37 -4.53 -10.51
N LEU A 16 -0.57 -3.96 -9.32
CA LEU A 16 -1.38 -2.75 -9.12
C LEU A 16 -0.57 -1.45 -9.23
N ARG A 17 0.73 -1.52 -9.56
CA ARG A 17 1.53 -0.34 -9.93
C ARG A 17 1.08 0.31 -11.22
N ASN A 18 0.52 -0.49 -12.14
CA ASN A 18 -0.02 0.05 -13.37
C ASN A 18 -1.26 0.89 -13.04
N LYS A 19 -1.29 2.14 -13.51
CA LYS A 19 -2.42 3.06 -13.31
C LYS A 19 -3.76 2.48 -13.77
N ALA A 20 -3.76 1.63 -14.82
CA ALA A 20 -4.96 0.93 -15.27
C ALA A 20 -5.57 0.00 -14.22
N ASN A 21 -4.78 -0.43 -13.24
CA ASN A 21 -5.18 -1.35 -12.18
C ASN A 21 -5.50 -0.63 -10.85
N TYR A 22 -5.43 0.71 -10.80
CA TYR A 22 -5.74 1.47 -9.58
C TYR A 22 -7.18 1.27 -9.13
N VAL A 23 -8.12 1.06 -10.07
CA VAL A 23 -9.54 0.80 -9.78
C VAL A 23 -9.75 -0.34 -8.78
N VAL A 24 -8.90 -1.37 -8.82
CA VAL A 24 -9.00 -2.52 -7.89
C VAL A 24 -8.59 -2.10 -6.48
N LEU A 25 -7.54 -1.27 -6.38
CA LEU A 25 -7.03 -0.79 -5.10
C LEU A 25 -7.92 0.31 -4.50
N GLU A 26 -8.45 1.21 -5.33
CA GLU A 26 -9.46 2.20 -4.95
C GLU A 26 -10.71 1.53 -4.39
N GLY A 27 -11.26 0.53 -5.08
CA GLY A 27 -12.42 -0.22 -4.59
C GLY A 27 -12.16 -0.95 -3.28
N PHE A 28 -11.00 -1.62 -3.16
CA PHE A 28 -10.60 -2.29 -1.93
C PHE A 28 -10.46 -1.31 -0.74
N LEU A 29 -9.75 -0.19 -0.94
CA LEU A 29 -9.54 0.81 0.10
C LEU A 29 -10.85 1.51 0.48
N SER A 30 -11.72 1.76 -0.51
CA SER A 30 -13.00 2.42 -0.25
C SER A 30 -13.92 1.56 0.60
N GLU A 31 -13.97 0.27 0.31
CA GLU A 31 -14.75 -0.69 1.11
C GLU A 31 -14.17 -0.84 2.52
N LEU A 32 -12.84 -0.94 2.63
CA LEU A 32 -12.15 -1.12 3.91
C LEU A 32 -12.29 0.10 4.84
N LEU A 33 -12.23 1.31 4.29
CA LEU A 33 -12.27 2.57 5.04
C LEU A 33 -13.68 3.18 5.12
N HIS A 34 -14.67 2.55 4.50
CA HIS A 34 -16.06 3.04 4.43
C HIS A 34 -16.20 4.48 3.92
N THR A 35 -15.31 4.89 3.01
CA THR A 35 -15.32 6.22 2.36
C THR A 35 -14.76 6.08 0.96
N GLN A 36 -15.19 6.91 0.00
CA GLN A 36 -14.66 6.81 -1.35
C GLN A 36 -13.19 7.27 -1.40
N ILE A 37 -12.31 6.38 -1.86
CA ILE A 37 -10.87 6.63 -2.00
C ILE A 37 -10.51 6.68 -3.47
N LYS A 38 -9.85 7.77 -3.88
CA LYS A 38 -9.30 7.94 -5.22
C LYS A 38 -7.79 8.05 -5.17
N ILE A 39 -7.08 7.18 -5.87
CA ILE A 39 -5.61 7.15 -5.84
C ILE A 39 -5.08 8.21 -6.77
N GLN A 40 -4.29 9.13 -6.23
CA GLN A 40 -3.60 10.16 -6.98
C GLN A 40 -2.29 9.61 -7.56
N THR A 41 -1.48 8.99 -6.71
CA THR A 41 -0.22 8.37 -7.12
C THR A 41 0.25 7.33 -6.12
N LEU A 42 0.95 6.31 -6.60
CA LEU A 42 1.78 5.45 -5.75
C LEU A 42 3.14 6.13 -5.58
N LEU A 43 3.53 6.35 -4.33
CA LEU A 43 4.81 6.97 -3.99
C LEU A 43 5.90 5.91 -4.04
N GLU A 44 6.85 6.10 -4.95
CA GLU A 44 8.06 5.29 -4.98
C GLU A 44 9.04 5.81 -3.93
N ARG A 45 9.19 5.11 -2.81
CA ARG A 45 10.40 5.27 -1.99
C ARG A 45 11.57 4.67 -2.74
N VAL A 46 12.28 5.50 -3.51
CA VAL A 46 13.67 5.23 -3.88
C VAL A 46 14.49 5.44 -2.61
N GLY A 47 14.94 4.35 -1.98
CA GLY A 47 15.72 4.44 -0.75
C GLY A 47 16.63 3.24 -0.58
N ASN A 48 17.93 3.48 -0.68
CA ASN A 48 19.00 2.55 -0.30
C ASN A 48 18.67 1.87 1.04
N GLN A 49 18.26 0.60 1.01
CA GLN A 49 18.21 -0.23 2.21
C GLN A 49 19.30 -1.28 2.08
N GLN A 50 20.35 -1.12 2.89
CA GLN A 50 21.60 -1.87 2.86
C GLN A 50 21.48 -3.32 3.33
N THR A 51 20.27 -3.85 3.52
CA THR A 51 20.05 -5.21 4.03
C THR A 51 18.87 -5.86 3.33
N GLU A 52 19.08 -7.05 2.78
CA GLU A 52 18.10 -7.84 2.02
C GLU A 52 16.82 -8.15 2.84
N GLU A 53 16.90 -8.13 4.17
CA GLU A 53 15.78 -8.37 5.08
C GLU A 53 14.83 -7.17 5.24
N ASP A 54 15.28 -5.95 4.93
CA ASP A 54 14.51 -4.70 5.07
C ASP A 54 13.65 -4.37 3.84
N LYS A 55 13.72 -5.22 2.80
CA LYS A 55 12.87 -5.22 1.59
C LYS A 55 11.40 -5.57 1.89
N SER A 56 10.90 -5.15 3.05
CA SER A 56 9.52 -5.33 3.48
C SER A 56 8.56 -4.85 2.41
N ASN A 57 7.47 -5.60 2.24
CA ASN A 57 6.46 -5.34 1.24
C ASN A 57 5.58 -4.14 1.60
N ARG A 58 6.19 -2.95 1.59
CA ARG A 58 5.55 -1.66 1.80
C ARG A 58 5.24 -0.95 0.49
N VAL A 59 4.05 -0.35 0.41
CA VAL A 59 3.66 0.58 -0.65
C VAL A 59 3.01 1.79 0.00
N ASP A 60 3.49 2.97 -0.37
CA ASP A 60 2.98 4.25 0.08
C ASP A 60 2.07 4.81 -1.03
N ILE A 61 0.86 5.22 -0.67
CA ILE A 61 -0.18 5.65 -1.62
C ILE A 61 -0.63 7.05 -1.20
N LEU A 62 -0.58 8.00 -2.12
CA LEU A 62 -1.26 9.28 -1.97
C LEU A 62 -2.65 9.15 -2.59
N ALA A 63 -3.67 9.38 -1.79
CA ALA A 63 -5.06 9.30 -2.21
C ALA A 63 -5.86 10.50 -1.72
N GLU A 64 -7.05 10.66 -2.27
CA GLU A 64 -8.01 11.70 -1.94
C GLU A 64 -9.31 11.03 -1.49
N THR A 65 -9.91 11.55 -0.41
CA THR A 65 -11.20 11.08 0.11
C THR A 65 -12.37 11.77 -0.59
N GLU A 66 -13.60 11.31 -0.32
CA GLU A 66 -14.82 11.96 -0.81
C GLU A 66 -14.95 13.44 -0.40
N ASN A 67 -14.32 13.82 0.71
CA ASN A 67 -14.30 15.18 1.24
C ASN A 67 -13.18 16.06 0.63
N SER A 68 -12.51 15.58 -0.43
CA SER A 68 -11.35 16.25 -1.05
C SER A 68 -10.14 16.40 -0.10
N GLU A 69 -10.04 15.53 0.91
CA GLU A 69 -8.91 15.51 1.83
C GLU A 69 -7.81 14.60 1.27
N LEU A 70 -6.58 15.08 1.26
CA LEU A 70 -5.43 14.26 0.87
C LEU A 70 -5.00 13.37 2.04
N VAL A 71 -4.97 12.06 1.79
CA VAL A 71 -4.59 11.04 2.75
C VAL A 71 -3.39 10.25 2.25
N LEU A 72 -2.48 9.93 3.18
CA LEU A 72 -1.36 9.04 2.93
C LEU A 72 -1.70 7.66 3.48
N ILE A 73 -1.79 6.66 2.61
CA ILE A 73 -2.12 5.28 2.98
C ILE A 73 -0.88 4.40 2.80
N GLU A 74 -0.45 3.77 3.89
CA GLU A 74 0.71 2.88 3.90
C GLU A 74 0.24 1.43 4.05
N VAL A 75 0.52 0.58 3.05
CA VAL A 75 0.21 -0.86 3.12
C VAL A 75 1.48 -1.62 3.44
N GLN A 76 1.51 -2.33 4.57
CA GLN A 76 2.61 -3.20 4.98
C GLN A 76 2.12 -4.62 5.27
N ASN A 77 2.89 -5.64 4.88
CA ASN A 77 2.60 -7.05 5.18
C ASN A 77 3.65 -7.71 6.08
N ASN A 78 4.06 -7.00 7.13
CA ASN A 78 4.83 -7.53 8.25
C ASN A 78 4.38 -6.80 9.53
N SER A 79 4.31 -7.52 10.65
CA SER A 79 4.19 -6.92 11.97
C SER A 79 5.53 -6.27 12.35
N GLN A 80 5.65 -4.95 12.24
CA GLN A 80 6.74 -4.25 12.93
C GLN A 80 6.37 -4.16 14.41
N LEU A 81 7.20 -4.77 15.28
CA LEU A 81 7.12 -4.59 16.74
C LEU A 81 7.12 -3.09 17.12
N ASP A 82 7.71 -2.24 16.27
CA ASP A 82 7.90 -0.81 16.50
C ASP A 82 6.83 0.10 15.90
N TYR A 83 5.68 -0.42 15.43
CA TYR A 83 4.62 0.44 14.87
C TYR A 83 4.20 1.56 15.84
N PHE A 84 4.16 1.27 17.14
CA PHE A 84 3.86 2.28 18.18
C PHE A 84 4.97 3.32 18.35
N HIS A 85 6.23 2.98 18.09
CA HIS A 85 7.35 3.91 18.24
C HIS A 85 7.43 4.96 17.13
N ARG A 86 6.69 4.80 16.03
CA ARG A 86 6.66 5.75 14.89
C ARG A 86 5.56 6.80 14.99
N MET A 87 4.64 6.68 15.96
CA MET A 87 3.56 7.66 16.19
C MET A 87 3.91 8.72 17.24
N LEU A 88 5.05 8.59 17.92
CA LEU A 88 5.61 9.56 18.89
C LEU A 88 6.78 10.32 18.26
#